data_AF-A0A1B6FHK4-F1
#
_entry.id   AF-A0A1B6FHK4-F1
#
_cell.length_a   1.000
_cell.length_b   1.000
_cell.length_c   1.000
_cell.angle_alpha   90.00
_cell.angle_beta   90.00
_cell.angle_gamma   90.00
#
_symmetry.space_group_name_H-M   'P 1'
#
loop_
_entity.id
_entity.type
_entity.pdbx_description
1 polymer ?
#
loop_
_entity_poly.entity_id
_entity_poly.type
_entity_poly.pdbx_seq_one_letter_code
_entity_poly.pdbx_strand_id
1 'polypeptide(L)'
;DWKKLEVVDIDRIVRDQDVELLNIYMDSVTNCNLDSEYDVKILDPNFIKLFRLAQLLIDFLIHCKKYLEHCIKVAHESLQASNKEVELLRKQLQARKSEVKQLKKKVKEVKQQLLHSPRISNPTFQCSLCGKVFMNESYLHGHYSRRHHPSYCL
;
A
#
# COMPACT_ATOMS: atom_id res chain seq x y z
N ASP A 1 2.20 48.00 -14.60
CA ASP A 1 3.45 48.78 -14.65
C ASP A 1 4.01 48.69 -16.07
N TRP A 2 3.49 49.54 -16.95
CA TRP A 2 3.80 49.49 -18.39
C TRP A 2 5.30 49.63 -18.69
N LYS A 3 6.01 50.42 -17.86
CA LYS A 3 7.46 50.61 -17.94
C LYS A 3 8.26 49.31 -17.79
N LYS A 4 7.73 48.32 -17.06
CA LYS A 4 8.38 47.01 -16.94
C LYS A 4 8.26 46.19 -18.22
N LEU A 5 7.26 46.48 -19.06
CA LEU A 5 7.09 45.83 -20.37
C LEU A 5 7.98 46.48 -21.44
N GLU A 6 8.31 47.76 -21.32
CA GLU A 6 9.18 48.48 -22.28
C GLU A 6 10.60 47.91 -22.35
N VAL A 7 11.10 47.36 -21.25
CA VAL A 7 12.44 46.75 -21.17
C VAL A 7 12.45 45.26 -21.56
N VAL A 8 11.31 44.69 -21.93
CA VAL A 8 11.19 43.28 -22.31
C VAL A 8 11.75 43.07 -23.71
N ASP A 9 12.79 42.26 -23.82
CA ASP A 9 13.25 41.73 -25.10
C ASP A 9 12.47 40.44 -25.42
N ILE A 10 11.39 40.60 -26.20
CA ILE A 10 10.51 39.48 -26.60
C ILE A 10 11.27 38.49 -27.49
N ASP A 11 12.11 38.98 -28.40
CA ASP A 11 12.84 38.12 -29.34
C ASP A 11 13.83 37.21 -28.59
N ARG A 12 14.46 37.71 -27.53
CA ARG A 12 15.28 36.89 -26.64
C ARG A 12 14.46 35.80 -25.96
N ILE A 13 13.30 36.13 -25.38
CA ILE A 13 12.44 35.14 -24.71
C ILE A 13 12.03 34.03 -25.69
N VAL A 14 11.70 34.39 -26.93
CA VAL A 14 11.32 33.43 -27.97
C VAL A 14 12.49 32.55 -28.39
N ARG A 15 13.67 33.14 -28.64
CA ARG A 15 14.88 32.39 -29.05
C ARG A 15 15.38 31.45 -27.97
N ASP A 16 15.46 31.94 -26.74
CA ASP A 16 16.06 31.21 -25.62
C ASP A 16 15.07 30.27 -24.94
N GLN A 17 13.77 30.38 -25.27
CA GLN A 17 12.67 29.69 -24.59
C GLN A 17 12.74 29.86 -23.06
N ASP A 18 13.09 31.07 -22.63
CA ASP A 18 13.33 31.39 -21.23
C ASP A 18 12.00 31.52 -20.47
N VAL A 19 11.50 30.39 -19.98
CA VAL A 19 10.24 30.29 -19.24
C VAL A 19 10.32 31.03 -17.91
N GLU A 20 11.51 31.18 -17.33
CA GLU A 20 11.69 31.87 -16.05
C GLU A 20 11.55 33.37 -16.24
N LEU A 21 12.21 33.93 -17.26
CA LEU A 21 12.04 35.33 -17.64
C LEU A 21 10.61 35.63 -18.09
N LEU A 22 9.97 34.72 -18.83
CA LEU A 22 8.57 34.86 -19.21
C LEU A 22 7.63 34.90 -17.99
N ASN A 23 7.86 34.07 -16.97
CA ASN A 23 7.05 34.09 -15.74
C ASN A 23 7.19 35.43 -14.99
N ILE A 24 8.37 36.04 -14.97
CA ILE A 24 8.59 37.35 -14.32
C ILE A 24 7.73 38.44 -15.00
N TYR A 25 7.66 38.43 -16.32
CA TYR A 25 6.87 39.41 -17.06
C TYR A 25 5.38 39.07 -17.10
N MET A 26 5.01 37.81 -16.90
CA MET A 26 3.62 37.36 -16.82
C MET A 26 2.83 38.15 -15.76
N ASP A 27 3.39 38.31 -14.56
CA ASP A 27 2.79 39.11 -13.48
C ASP A 27 2.69 40.60 -13.86
N SER A 28 3.63 41.11 -14.65
CA SER A 28 3.61 42.50 -15.11
C SER A 28 2.51 42.72 -16.15
N VAL A 29 2.25 41.73 -17.01
CA VAL A 29 1.18 41.75 -18.03
C VAL A 29 -0.19 41.60 -17.38
N THR A 30 -0.41 40.60 -16.50
CA THR A 30 -1.72 40.36 -15.86
C THR A 30 -2.19 41.53 -15.01
N ASN A 31 -1.26 42.22 -14.33
CA ASN A 31 -1.57 43.37 -13.49
C ASN A 31 -1.48 44.73 -14.23
N CYS A 32 -1.24 44.73 -15.55
CA CYS A 32 -1.18 45.97 -16.32
C CYS A 32 -2.58 46.56 -16.53
N ASN A 33 -2.73 47.87 -16.33
CA ASN A 33 -3.97 48.57 -16.61
C ASN A 33 -3.76 49.58 -17.74
N LEU A 34 -4.07 49.18 -18.98
CA LEU A 34 -3.96 50.04 -20.16
C LEU A 34 -4.85 51.29 -20.06
N ASP A 35 -6.02 51.17 -19.41
CA ASP A 35 -7.01 52.25 -19.30
C ASP A 35 -6.49 53.44 -18.47
N SER A 36 -5.54 53.20 -17.56
CA SER A 36 -4.93 54.25 -16.72
C SER A 36 -3.61 54.80 -17.24
N GLU A 37 -2.95 54.09 -18.17
CA GLU A 37 -1.59 54.42 -18.64
C GLU A 37 -1.62 55.22 -19.95
N TYR A 38 -2.70 55.14 -20.74
CA TYR A 38 -2.87 55.88 -21.99
C TYR A 38 -4.20 56.64 -22.02
N ASP A 39 -4.22 57.77 -22.73
CA ASP A 39 -5.47 58.48 -23.02
C ASP A 39 -6.30 57.59 -23.97
N VAL A 40 -7.44 57.09 -23.47
CA VAL A 40 -8.35 56.15 -24.15
C VAL A 40 -8.80 56.66 -25.53
N LYS A 41 -8.62 57.95 -25.80
CA LYS A 41 -8.90 58.57 -27.10
C LYS A 41 -7.92 58.20 -28.22
N ILE A 42 -6.75 57.66 -27.91
CA ILE A 42 -5.70 57.33 -28.88
C ILE A 42 -5.68 55.83 -29.21
N LEU A 43 -6.16 54.97 -28.30
CA LEU A 43 -6.16 53.52 -28.46
C LEU A 43 -7.50 53.00 -28.99
N ASP A 44 -7.45 52.08 -29.95
CA ASP A 44 -8.64 51.37 -30.43
C ASP A 44 -9.28 50.57 -29.28
N PRO A 45 -10.57 50.74 -28.99
CA PRO A 45 -11.27 49.98 -27.96
C PRO A 45 -11.17 48.45 -28.12
N ASN A 46 -11.04 47.95 -29.35
CA ASN A 46 -10.85 46.52 -29.63
C ASN A 46 -9.47 46.01 -29.19
N PHE A 47 -8.44 46.87 -29.23
CA PHE A 47 -7.13 46.53 -28.71
C PHE A 47 -7.16 46.35 -27.19
N ILE A 48 -7.88 47.23 -26.48
CA ILE A 48 -8.08 47.12 -25.03
C ILE A 48 -8.78 45.80 -24.71
N LYS A 49 -9.86 45.45 -25.43
CA LYS A 49 -10.56 44.17 -25.26
C LYS A 49 -9.65 42.97 -25.52
N LEU A 50 -8.85 43.00 -26.59
CA LEU A 50 -7.90 41.94 -26.91
C LEU A 50 -6.86 41.76 -25.80
N PHE A 51 -6.32 42.86 -25.28
CA PHE A 51 -5.36 42.81 -24.18
C PHE A 51 -6.00 42.25 -22.89
N ARG A 52 -7.22 42.68 -22.56
CA ARG A 52 -7.97 42.11 -21.42
C ARG A 52 -8.24 40.61 -21.59
N LEU A 53 -8.59 40.17 -22.80
CA LEU A 53 -8.74 38.74 -23.09
C LEU A 53 -7.42 37.98 -22.94
N ALA A 54 -6.30 38.56 -23.39
CA ALA A 54 -4.97 37.97 -23.19
C ALA A 54 -4.62 37.83 -21.70
N GLN A 55 -4.90 38.84 -20.88
CA GLN A 55 -4.74 38.78 -19.42
C GLN A 55 -5.56 37.64 -18.80
N LEU A 56 -6.84 37.52 -19.17
CA LEU A 56 -7.71 36.45 -18.67
C LEU A 56 -7.24 35.05 -19.09
N LEU A 57 -6.73 34.92 -20.32
CA LEU A 57 -6.14 33.66 -20.80
C LEU A 57 -4.89 33.31 -19.99
N ILE A 58 -4.03 34.28 -19.70
CA ILE A 58 -2.86 34.08 -18.85
C ILE A 58 -3.29 33.63 -17.43
N ASP A 59 -4.26 34.31 -16.82
CA ASP A 59 -4.78 33.94 -15.50
C ASP A 59 -5.35 32.52 -15.48
N PHE A 60 -6.09 32.15 -16.52
CA PHE A 60 -6.59 30.78 -16.70
C PHE A 60 -5.45 29.77 -16.80
N LEU A 61 -4.41 30.06 -17.59
CA LEU A 61 -3.25 29.18 -17.72
C LEU A 61 -2.48 29.05 -16.40
N ILE A 62 -2.35 30.12 -15.62
CA ILE A 62 -1.77 30.08 -14.27
C ILE A 62 -2.60 29.17 -13.36
N HIS A 63 -3.94 29.27 -13.42
CA HIS A 63 -4.83 28.39 -12.66
C HIS A 63 -4.63 26.92 -13.06
N CYS A 64 -4.58 26.61 -14.36
CA CYS A 64 -4.30 25.26 -14.86
C CYS A 64 -2.94 24.75 -14.37
N LYS A 65 -1.89 25.58 -14.41
CA LYS A 65 -0.56 25.23 -13.90
C LYS A 65 -0.61 24.85 -12.42
N LYS A 66 -1.22 25.69 -11.57
CA LYS A 66 -1.37 25.43 -10.13
C LYS A 66 -2.16 24.16 -9.85
N TYR A 67 -3.23 23.91 -10.62
CA TYR A 67 -4.02 22.70 -10.51
C TYR A 67 -3.19 21.46 -10.86
N LEU A 68 -2.44 21.51 -11.97
CA LEU A 68 -1.54 20.41 -12.38
C LEU A 68 -0.45 20.15 -11.35
N GLU A 69 0.18 21.19 -10.81
CA GLU A 69 1.17 21.07 -9.72
C GLU A 69 0.56 20.37 -8.49
N HIS A 70 -0.67 20.71 -8.13
CA HIS A 70 -1.39 20.04 -7.05
C HIS A 70 -1.66 18.56 -7.36
N CYS A 71 -2.14 18.25 -8.56
CA CYS A 71 -2.37 16.87 -8.99
C CYS A 71 -1.09 16.03 -8.95
N ILE A 72 0.04 16.59 -9.41
CA ILE A 72 1.35 15.95 -9.36
C ILE A 72 1.76 15.66 -7.91
N LYS A 73 1.58 16.64 -7.01
CA LYS A 73 1.90 16.48 -5.59
C LYS A 73 1.09 15.33 -4.97
N VAL A 74 -0.23 15.30 -5.19
CA VAL A 74 -1.11 14.25 -4.67
C VAL A 74 -0.72 12.87 -5.22
N ALA A 75 -0.46 12.78 -6.53
CA ALA A 75 -0.02 11.54 -7.17
C ALA A 75 1.30 11.03 -6.58
N HIS A 76 2.25 11.94 -6.34
CA HIS A 76 3.54 11.61 -5.73
C HIS A 76 3.38 11.11 -4.28
N GLU A 77 2.56 11.77 -3.46
CA GLU A 77 2.27 11.35 -2.10
C GLU A 77 1.61 9.95 -2.06
N SER A 78 0.66 9.70 -2.98
CA SER A 78 0.01 8.39 -3.13
C SER A 78 0.99 7.29 -3.53
N LEU A 79 1.87 7.57 -4.51
CA LEU A 79 2.93 6.64 -4.92
C LEU A 79 3.87 6.32 -3.76
N GLN A 80 4.27 7.33 -2.99
CA GLN A 80 5.14 7.14 -1.84
C GLN A 80 4.49 6.28 -0.75
N ALA A 81 3.19 6.48 -0.48
CA ALA A 81 2.44 5.67 0.46
C ALA A 81 2.35 4.20 0.00
N SER A 82 2.01 3.97 -1.27
CA SER A 82 1.94 2.63 -1.85
C SER A 82 3.30 1.91 -1.81
N ASN A 83 4.39 2.61 -2.13
CA ASN A 83 5.74 2.04 -2.03
C ASN A 83 6.09 1.61 -0.59
N LYS A 84 5.71 2.40 0.43
CA LYS A 84 5.92 2.02 1.84
C LYS A 84 5.11 0.78 2.21
N GLU A 85 3.87 0.67 1.72
CA GLU A 85 3.02 -0.50 1.94
C GLU A 85 3.61 -1.76 1.29
N VAL A 86 4.07 -1.67 0.03
CA VAL A 86 4.75 -2.76 -0.68
C VAL A 86 5.96 -3.25 0.10
N GLU A 87 6.79 -2.34 0.62
CA GLU A 87 7.96 -2.71 1.43
C GLU A 87 7.58 -3.39 2.75
N LEU A 88 6.49 -2.95 3.40
CA LEU A 88 5.97 -3.60 4.61
C LEU A 88 5.49 -5.02 4.30
N LEU A 89 4.69 -5.18 3.24
CA LEU A 89 4.16 -6.48 2.81
C LEU A 89 5.28 -7.44 2.40
N ARG A 90 6.35 -6.95 1.74
CA ARG A 90 7.54 -7.75 1.42
C ARG A 90 8.21 -8.30 2.68
N LYS A 91 8.39 -7.46 3.71
CA LYS A 91 8.96 -7.89 5.00
C LYS A 91 8.08 -8.94 5.69
N GLN A 92 6.76 -8.72 5.71
CA GLN A 92 5.80 -9.68 6.28
C GLN A 92 5.82 -11.02 5.53
N LEU A 93 5.86 -10.98 4.20
CA LEU A 93 5.96 -12.18 3.36
C LEU A 93 7.24 -12.96 3.64
N GLN A 94 8.37 -12.27 3.79
CA GLN A 94 9.64 -12.90 4.15
C GLN A 94 9.56 -13.57 5.52
N ALA A 95 9.03 -12.86 6.53
CA ALA A 95 8.86 -13.39 7.89
C ALA A 95 7.99 -14.67 7.88
N ARG A 96 6.83 -14.63 7.21
CA ARG A 96 5.94 -15.79 7.07
C ARG A 96 6.60 -16.95 6.32
N LYS A 97 7.39 -16.68 5.28
CA LYS A 97 8.16 -17.74 4.57
C LYS A 97 9.15 -18.45 5.51
N SER A 98 9.87 -17.71 6.35
CA SER A 98 10.74 -18.28 7.39
C SER A 98 9.97 -19.11 8.42
N GLU A 99 8.84 -18.61 8.91
CA GLU A 99 7.99 -19.32 9.87
C GLU A 99 7.47 -20.64 9.30
N VAL A 100 6.95 -20.63 8.07
CA VAL A 100 6.52 -21.84 7.36
C VAL A 100 7.67 -22.83 7.21
N LYS A 101 8.89 -22.37 6.88
CA LYS A 101 10.07 -23.24 6.79
C LYS A 101 10.41 -23.89 8.14
N GLN A 102 10.34 -23.13 9.23
CA GLN A 102 10.59 -23.64 10.58
C GLN A 102 9.52 -24.66 11.01
N LEU A 103 8.24 -24.36 10.79
CA LEU A 103 7.13 -25.26 11.10
C LEU A 103 7.24 -26.57 10.30
N LYS A 104 7.57 -26.50 9.00
CA LYS A 104 7.82 -27.69 8.17
C LYS A 104 8.96 -28.55 8.73
N LYS A 105 10.03 -27.92 9.25
CA LYS A 105 11.15 -28.64 9.89
C LYS A 105 10.68 -29.37 11.15
N LYS A 106 9.97 -28.67 12.06
CA LYS A 106 9.42 -29.25 13.29
C LYS A 106 8.47 -30.42 13.00
N VAL A 107 7.58 -30.27 12.01
CA VAL A 107 6.66 -31.36 11.60
C VAL A 107 7.44 -32.59 11.10
N LYS A 108 8.53 -32.39 10.35
CA LYS A 108 9.38 -33.48 9.88
C LYS A 108 10.10 -34.18 11.05
N GLU A 109 10.63 -33.41 11.99
CA GLU A 109 11.29 -33.93 13.21
C GLU A 109 10.32 -34.74 14.07
N VAL A 110 9.11 -34.22 14.34
CA VAL A 110 8.07 -34.94 15.08
C VAL A 110 7.66 -36.23 14.36
N LYS A 111 7.46 -36.19 13.03
CA LYS A 111 7.18 -37.41 12.26
C LYS A 111 8.30 -38.45 12.36
N GLN A 112 9.56 -38.04 12.30
CA GLN A 112 10.69 -38.96 12.47
C GLN A 112 10.74 -39.55 13.88
N GLN A 113 10.50 -38.75 14.92
CA GLN A 113 10.43 -39.26 16.30
C GLN A 113 9.29 -40.27 16.49
N LEU A 114 8.11 -40.02 15.91
CA LEU A 114 6.98 -40.96 15.95
C LEU A 114 7.28 -42.28 15.21
N LEU A 115 8.09 -42.25 14.16
CA LEU A 115 8.51 -43.46 13.43
C LEU A 115 9.57 -44.28 14.18
N HIS A 116 10.43 -43.63 14.95
CA HIS A 116 11.50 -44.27 15.73
C HIS A 116 11.11 -44.55 17.20
N SER A 117 9.98 -44.01 17.65
CA SER A 117 9.40 -44.41 18.93
C SER A 117 9.13 -45.91 18.86
N PRO A 118 9.59 -46.72 19.84
CA PRO A 118 9.19 -48.11 19.89
C PRO A 118 7.66 -48.11 19.85
N ARG A 119 7.07 -48.92 18.95
CA ARG A 119 5.64 -49.24 19.06
C ARG A 119 5.50 -49.70 20.49
N ILE A 120 4.86 -48.88 21.35
CA ILE A 120 4.41 -49.35 22.64
C ILE A 120 3.58 -50.56 22.25
N SER A 121 4.08 -51.76 22.57
CA SER A 121 3.27 -52.96 22.52
C SER A 121 2.03 -52.58 23.31
N ASN A 122 0.90 -52.36 22.62
CA ASN A 122 -0.35 -52.00 23.26
C ASN A 122 -0.46 -52.93 24.47
N PRO A 123 -0.58 -52.42 25.71
CA PRO A 123 -0.66 -53.29 26.86
C PRO A 123 -1.80 -54.26 26.59
N THR A 124 -1.44 -55.52 26.33
CA THR A 124 -2.41 -56.57 26.04
C THR A 124 -3.04 -56.88 27.36
N PHE A 125 -4.26 -56.40 27.58
CA PHE A 125 -5.00 -56.63 28.81
C PHE A 125 -5.47 -58.09 28.81
N GLN A 126 -4.69 -58.97 29.42
CA GLN A 126 -4.95 -60.41 29.45
C GLN A 126 -5.60 -60.81 30.76
N CYS A 127 -6.69 -61.59 30.69
CA CYS A 127 -7.29 -62.20 31.88
C CYS A 127 -6.37 -63.28 32.45
N SER A 128 -6.02 -63.17 33.72
CA SER A 128 -5.17 -64.15 34.41
C SER A 128 -5.86 -65.50 34.65
N LEU A 129 -7.20 -65.54 34.61
CA LEU A 129 -7.98 -66.74 34.91
C LEU A 129 -8.26 -67.61 33.67
N CYS A 130 -8.35 -67.00 32.48
CA CYS A 130 -8.67 -67.73 31.24
C CYS A 130 -7.78 -67.39 30.04
N GLY A 131 -6.82 -66.47 30.19
CA GLY A 131 -5.86 -66.12 29.14
C GLY A 131 -6.41 -65.29 27.98
N LYS A 132 -7.68 -64.86 28.00
CA LYS A 132 -8.25 -64.01 26.93
C LYS A 132 -7.63 -62.62 26.95
N VAL A 133 -7.30 -62.11 25.77
CA VAL A 133 -6.68 -60.80 25.57
C VAL A 133 -7.71 -59.79 25.07
N PHE A 134 -7.69 -58.58 25.63
CA PHE A 134 -8.65 -57.51 25.37
C PHE A 134 -7.93 -56.24 24.89
N MET A 135 -8.63 -55.44 24.06
CA MET A 135 -8.06 -54.22 23.46
C MET A 135 -7.90 -53.06 24.46
N ASN A 136 -8.60 -53.09 25.59
CA ASN A 136 -8.48 -52.13 26.68
C ASN A 136 -8.88 -52.74 28.03
N GLU A 137 -8.56 -52.03 29.11
CA GLU A 137 -8.82 -52.44 30.48
C GLU A 137 -10.32 -52.56 30.82
N SER A 138 -11.17 -51.69 30.26
CA SER A 138 -12.61 -51.71 30.51
C SER A 138 -13.27 -53.01 30.02
N TYR A 139 -12.84 -53.51 28.85
CA TYR A 139 -13.32 -54.79 28.33
C TYR A 139 -12.83 -55.98 29.19
N LEU A 140 -11.59 -55.93 29.69
CA LEU A 140 -11.09 -56.94 30.63
C LEU A 140 -11.90 -56.94 31.92
N HIS A 141 -12.17 -55.76 32.50
CA HIS A 141 -12.99 -55.62 33.71
C HIS A 141 -14.41 -56.15 33.52
N GLY A 142 -15.07 -55.79 32.41
CA GLY A 142 -16.40 -56.31 32.08
C GLY A 142 -16.41 -57.83 31.87
N HIS A 143 -15.32 -58.39 31.34
CA HIS A 143 -15.14 -59.83 31.24
C HIS A 143 -15.00 -60.50 32.62
N TYR A 144 -14.18 -59.95 33.52
CA TYR A 144 -14.07 -60.43 34.91
C TYR A 144 -15.45 -60.44 35.59
N SER A 145 -16.19 -59.33 35.53
CA SER A 145 -17.51 -59.22 36.18
C SER A 145 -18.58 -60.16 35.61
N ARG A 146 -18.44 -60.66 34.38
CA ARG A 146 -19.45 -61.54 33.76
C ARG A 146 -19.09 -63.03 33.79
N ARG A 147 -17.79 -63.34 33.77
CA ARG A 147 -17.29 -64.71 33.60
C ARG A 147 -16.51 -65.22 34.81
N HIS A 148 -16.02 -64.31 35.65
CA HIS A 148 -15.18 -64.59 36.80
C HIS A 148 -15.64 -63.82 38.05
N HIS A 149 -16.92 -63.42 38.08
CA HIS A 149 -17.50 -62.78 39.25
C HIS A 149 -17.36 -63.75 40.43
N PRO A 150 -16.78 -63.35 41.57
CA PRO A 150 -16.83 -64.15 42.77
C PRO A 150 -18.31 -64.21 43.18
N SER A 151 -18.96 -65.33 42.89
CA SER A 151 -20.26 -65.62 43.47
C SER A 151 -20.02 -65.84 44.96
N TYR A 152 -20.37 -64.85 45.78
CA TYR A 152 -20.64 -65.10 47.19
C TYR A 152 -21.76 -66.14 47.26
N CYS A 153 -21.42 -67.36 47.67
CA CYS A 153 -22.35 -68.35 48.19
C CYS A 153 -21.83 -68.76 49.57
N LEU A 154 -22.61 -68.31 50.58
CA LEU A 154 -22.84 -68.83 51.94
C LEU A 154 -21.64 -69.33 52.75
#